data_AF-A0A653K6R3-F1
#
_entry.id   AF-A0A653K6R3-F1
#
_cell.length_a   1.000
_cell.length_b   1.000
_cell.length_c   1.000
_cell.angle_alpha   90.00
_cell.angle_beta   90.00
_cell.angle_gamma   90.00
#
_symmetry.space_group_name_H-M   'P 1'
#
loop_
_entity.id
_entity.type
_entity.pdbx_description
1 polymer ?
#
loop_
_entity_poly.entity_id
_entity_poly.type
_entity_poly.pdbx_seq_one_letter_code
_entity_poly.pdbx_strand_id
1 'polypeptide(L)' 'MRDKKPLNHRLNVLLSAYQTFLAAKGLVNSEFSRLIFVENYTETLKFKIYDDNLKKQLIDELERFSSFQ' A
#
# COMPACT_ATOMS: atom_id res chain seq x y z
N MET A 1 -16.55 -17.13 -15.14
CA MET A 1 -15.99 -17.30 -13.79
C MET A 1 -14.68 -16.53 -13.76
N ARG A 2 -14.55 -15.47 -12.94
CA ARG A 2 -13.34 -14.63 -12.91
C ARG A 2 -12.19 -15.42 -12.31
N ASP A 3 -11.18 -15.73 -13.12
CA ASP A 3 -9.90 -16.30 -12.71
C ASP A 3 -9.24 -15.45 -11.61
N LYS A 4 -9.50 -15.82 -10.35
CA LYS A 4 -8.76 -15.28 -9.21
C LYS A 4 -7.42 -15.99 -9.15
N LYS A 5 -6.46 -15.54 -9.97
CA LYS A 5 -5.04 -15.74 -9.64
C LYS A 5 -4.87 -15.30 -8.19
N PRO A 6 -4.24 -16.09 -7.31
CA PRO A 6 -4.01 -15.65 -5.95
C PRO A 6 -3.15 -14.40 -6.04
N LEU A 7 -3.74 -13.23 -5.80
CA LEU A 7 -2.97 -12.02 -5.48
C LEU A 7 -1.93 -12.47 -4.47
N ASN A 8 -0.65 -12.30 -4.80
CA ASN A 8 0.48 -12.75 -3.99
C ASN A 8 0.20 -12.44 -2.52
N HIS A 9 0.38 -13.42 -1.62
CA HIS A 9 0.05 -13.27 -0.19
C HIS A 9 0.53 -11.94 0.42
N ARG A 10 1.72 -11.47 0.02
CA ARG A 10 2.31 -10.18 0.40
C ARG A 10 1.44 -8.97 0.06
N LEU A 11 0.81 -8.98 -1.10
CA LEU A 11 -0.05 -7.90 -1.57
C LEU A 11 -1.36 -7.83 -0.78
N ASN A 12 -1.94 -8.98 -0.44
CA ASN A 12 -3.13 -9.01 0.43
C ASN A 12 -2.81 -8.46 1.83
N VAL A 13 -1.62 -8.77 2.36
CA VAL A 13 -1.16 -8.22 3.65
C VAL A 13 -1.00 -6.70 3.57
N LEU A 14 -0.39 -6.17 2.50
CA LEU A 14 -0.23 -4.73 2.30
C LEU A 14 -1.59 -4.02 2.21
N LEU A 15 -2.53 -4.55 1.43
CA LEU A 15 -3.87 -3.99 1.29
C LEU A 15 -4.65 -4.01 2.62
N SER A 16 -4.54 -5.11 3.37
CA SER A 16 -5.16 -5.21 4.70
C SER A 16 -4.59 -4.19 5.68
N ALA A 17 -3.27 -3.97 5.65
CA ALA A 17 -2.61 -2.96 6.47
C ALA A 17 -3.07 -1.54 6.08
N TYR A 18 -3.20 -1.26 4.78
CA TYR A 18 -3.68 0.03 4.29
C TYR A 18 -5.12 0.32 4.71
N GLN A 19 -6.03 -0.65 4.59
CA GLN A 19 -7.41 -0.48 5.03
C GLN A 19 -7.51 -0.22 6.53
N THR A 20 -6.70 -0.92 7.33
CA THR A 20 -6.62 -0.71 8.78
C THR A 20 -6.12 0.70 9.11
N PHE A 21 -5.10 1.18 8.37
CA PHE A 21 -4.58 2.54 8.51
C PHE A 21 -5.64 3.61 8.21
N LEU A 22 -6.37 3.47 7.10
CA LEU A 22 -7.44 4.41 6.73
C LEU A 22 -8.51 4.49 7.82
N ALA A 23 -8.96 3.33 8.31
CA ALA A 23 -9.96 3.26 9.38
C ALA A 23 -9.46 3.90 10.67
N ALA A 24 -8.23 3.62 11.08
CA ALA A 24 -7.64 4.17 12.30
C ALA A 24 -7.44 5.70 12.25
N LYS A 25 -7.22 6.26 11.06
CA LYS A 25 -7.01 7.70 10.86
C LYS A 25 -8.26 8.46 10.40
N GLY A 26 -9.37 7.76 10.16
CA GLY A 26 -10.59 8.35 9.59
C GLY A 26 -10.38 8.93 8.19
N LEU A 27 -9.48 8.34 7.41
CA LEU A 27 -9.10 8.81 6.07
C LEU A 27 -9.87 8.07 4.98
N VAL A 28 -10.06 8.74 3.85
CA VAL A 28 -10.63 8.15 2.62
C VAL A 28 -9.53 7.74 1.66
N ASN A 29 -9.78 6.71 0.85
CA ASN A 29 -8.82 6.26 -0.16
C ASN A 29 -8.56 7.39 -1.17
N SER A 30 -7.35 7.94 -1.12
CA SER A 30 -6.89 9.08 -1.90
C SER A 30 -5.38 8.96 -2.09
N GLU A 31 -4.86 9.65 -3.09
CA GLU A 31 -3.42 9.71 -3.35
C GLU A 31 -2.64 10.16 -2.12
N PHE A 32 -3.11 11.23 -1.46
CA PHE A 32 -2.51 11.74 -0.24
C PHE A 32 -2.48 10.70 0.89
N SER A 33 -3.58 9.94 1.06
CA SER A 33 -3.64 8.89 2.08
C SER A 33 -2.72 7.71 1.76
N ARG A 34 -2.49 7.40 0.47
CA ARG A 34 -1.51 6.40 0.05
C ARG A 34 -0.09 6.84 0.36
N LEU A 35 0.26 8.11 0.09
CA LEU A 35 1.58 8.66 0.40
C LEU A 35 1.89 8.59 1.90
N ILE A 36 0.97 9.06 2.75
CA ILE A 36 1.15 8.99 4.22
C ILE A 36 1.28 7.54 4.68
N PHE A 37 0.47 6.63 4.13
CA PHE A 37 0.56 5.22 4.48
C PHE A 37 1.91 4.63 4.12
N VAL A 38 2.41 4.85 2.90
CA VAL A 38 3.72 4.33 2.47
C VAL A 38 4.84 4.85 3.37
N GLU A 39 4.82 6.13 3.72
CA GLU A 39 5.80 6.72 4.63
C GLU A 39 5.76 6.06 6.02
N ASN A 40 4.58 5.97 6.64
CA ASN A 40 4.43 5.32 7.96
C ASN A 40 4.73 3.80 7.92
N TYR A 41 4.33 3.11 6.86
CA TYR A 41 4.49 1.67 6.72
C TYR A 41 5.96 1.29 6.51
N THR A 42 6.71 2.11 5.76
CA THR A 42 8.16 1.91 5.58
C THR A 42 8.95 2.23 6.86
N GLU A 43 8.55 3.26 7.61
CA GLU A 43 9.14 3.56 8.93
C GLU A 43 8.90 2.44 9.96
N THR A 44 7.68 1.92 10.04
CA THR A 44 7.30 0.87 11.00
C THR A 44 7.97 -0.48 10.73
N LEU A 45 8.29 -0.79 9.48
CA LEU A 45 9.07 -1.97 9.13
C LEU A 45 10.56 -1.86 9.58
N LYS A 46 10.96 -0.76 10.23
CA LYS A 46 12.37 -0.45 10.56
C LYS A 46 13.28 -0.63 9.35
N PHE A 47 12.76 -0.39 8.15
CA PHE A 47 13.60 -0.13 6.99
C PHE A 47 14.28 1.21 7.24
N LYS A 48 15.38 1.19 8.00
CA LYS A 48 16.38 2.25 7.99
C LYS A 48 17.07 2.21 6.62
N ILE A 49 16.35 2.47 5.54
CA ILE A 49 16.96 2.51 4.22
C ILE A 49 16.33 3.67 3.45
N TYR A 50 17.13 4.72 3.32
CA TYR A 50 17.07 5.77 2.30
C TYR A 50 17.16 5.14 0.88
N ASP A 51 16.23 4.26 0.50
CA ASP A 51 16.18 3.71 -0.85
C ASP A 51 14.88 4.13 -1.53
N ASP A 52 14.95 5.30 -2.15
CA ASP A 52 13.85 5.93 -2.90
C ASP A 52 13.28 5.02 -3.99
N ASN A 53 14.05 4.04 -4.48
CA ASN A 53 13.56 3.07 -5.45
C ASN A 53 12.51 2.12 -4.84
N LEU A 54 12.69 1.71 -3.58
CA LEU A 54 11.73 0.84 -2.92
C LEU A 54 10.42 1.58 -2.64
N LYS A 55 10.50 2.88 -2.28
CA LYS A 55 9.33 3.75 -2.13
C LYS A 55 8.56 3.89 -3.45
N LYS A 56 9.26 4.12 -4.57
CA LYS A 56 8.66 4.19 -5.90
C LYS A 56 7.96 2.89 -6.29
N GLN A 57 8.58 1.73 -6.06
CA GLN A 57 7.95 0.43 -6.33
C GLN A 57 6.65 0.24 -5.54
N LEU A 58 6.62 0.66 -4.28
CA LEU A 58 5.41 0.58 -3.46
C LEU A 58 4.29 1.50 -3.98
N ILE A 59 4.64 2.72 -4.41
CA ILE A 59 3.68 3.67 -5.00
C ILE A 59 3.11 3.10 -6.31
N ASP A 60 3.96 2.60 -7.20
CA ASP A 60 3.55 2.01 -8.48
C ASP A 60 2.61 0.80 -8.29
N GLU A 61 2.86 -0.03 -7.27
CA GLU A 61 1.98 -1.15 -6.93
C GLU A 61 0.61 -0.68 -6.45
N LEU A 62 0.55 0.39 -5.65
CA LEU A 62 -0.72 0.95 -5.16
C LEU A 62 -1.53 1.64 -6.26
N GLU A 63 -0.88 2.37 -7.18
CA GLU A 63 -1.54 3.02 -8.32
C GLU A 63 -2.14 2.00 -9.29
N ARG A 64 -1.41 0.90 -9.54
CA ARG A 64 -1.95 -0.23 -10.31
C ARG A 64 -3.22 -0.78 -9.67
N PHE A 65 -3.33 -0.79 -8.34
CA PHE A 65 -4.54 -1.23 -7.66
C PHE A 65 -5.72 -0.27 -7.81
N SER A 66 -5.51 1.05 -7.71
CA SER A 66 -6.61 2.02 -7.85
C SER A 66 -7.18 2.08 -9.26
N SER A 67 -6.40 1.68 -10.26
CA SER A 67 -6.80 1.67 -11.68
C SER A 67 -7.78 0.54 -12.04
N PHE A 68 -7.98 -0.45 -11.16
CA PHE A 68 -8.89 -1.59 -11.38
C PHE A 68 -10.24 -1.48 -10.64
N GLN A 69 -10.47 -0.39 -9.90
CA GLN A 69 -11.78 -0.05 -9.30
C GLN A 69 -12.50 0.99 -10.14
#